data_AF-A0A962L986-F1
#
_entry.id   AF-A0A962L986-F1
#
_cell.length_a   1.000
_cell.length_b   1.000
_cell.length_c   1.000
_cell.angle_alpha   90.00
_cell.angle_beta   90.00
_cell.angle_gamma   90.00
#
_symmetry.space_group_name_H-M   'P 1'
#
loop_
_entity.id
_entity.type
_entity.pdbx_description
1 polymer ?
#
loop_
_entity_poly.entity_id
_entity_poly.type
_entity_poly.pdbx_seq_one_letter_code
_entity_poly.pdbx_strand_id
1 'polypeptide(L)'
;VNHLGAPVGFTHAPADRDPVYAEWARAIERLARLPNIFMKLGGLASIVTGYDGCKRAMPPSSAEFVAERSAYFDHAIGCLGPERCMFESNFPVDSVSIGYRTLWNAFKTMAMAYDGSARRALLAGTARRVYRI
;
A
#
# COMPACT_ATOMS: atom_id res chain seq x y z
N VAL A 1 3.76 -8.46 8.07
CA VAL A 1 2.52 -7.66 8.27
C VAL A 1 1.78 -7.59 6.95
N ASN A 2 0.48 -7.91 6.96
CA ASN A 2 -0.33 -7.94 5.74
C ASN A 2 -1.05 -6.61 5.53
N HIS A 3 -1.29 -6.23 4.27
CA HIS A 3 -2.18 -5.12 3.90
C HIS A 3 -1.85 -3.78 4.58
N LEU A 4 -0.56 -3.44 4.69
CA LEU A 4 -0.09 -2.26 5.45
C LEU A 4 -0.53 -2.27 6.93
N GLY A 5 -0.96 -3.40 7.49
CA GLY A 5 -1.53 -3.47 8.85
C GLY A 5 -3.00 -3.06 8.92
N ALA A 6 -3.66 -2.85 7.77
CA ALA A 6 -5.07 -2.50 7.61
C ALA A 6 -5.51 -1.31 8.49
N PRO A 7 -4.98 -0.09 8.27
CA PRO A 7 -5.45 1.09 8.97
C PRO A 7 -6.95 1.28 8.73
N VAL A 8 -7.75 1.17 9.79
CA VAL A 8 -9.20 1.28 9.75
C VAL A 8 -9.61 2.74 9.92
N GLY A 9 -10.58 3.17 9.14
CA GLY A 9 -11.17 4.50 9.26
C GLY A 9 -10.60 5.51 8.27
N PHE A 10 -10.37 5.11 7.01
CA PHE A 10 -10.02 6.05 5.95
C PHE A 10 -10.88 7.29 5.99
N THR A 11 -10.17 8.39 5.85
CA THR A 11 -10.75 9.69 5.64
C THR A 11 -10.30 10.20 4.28
N HIS A 12 -11.10 11.07 3.66
CA HIS A 12 -10.67 11.85 2.49
C HIS A 12 -9.70 12.98 2.88
N ALA A 13 -9.29 13.06 4.15
CA ALA A 13 -8.33 14.05 4.58
C ALA A 13 -6.93 13.68 4.04
N PRO A 14 -6.13 14.68 3.67
CA PRO A 14 -4.71 14.48 3.43
C PRO A 14 -4.04 13.76 4.62
N ALA A 15 -3.07 12.89 4.34
CA ALA A 15 -2.43 12.03 5.34
C ALA A 15 -1.82 12.79 6.53
N ASP A 16 -1.28 14.00 6.30
CA ASP A 16 -0.74 14.88 7.35
C ASP A 16 -1.80 15.43 8.32
N ARG A 17 -3.08 15.26 7.98
CA ARG A 17 -4.24 15.70 8.77
C ARG A 17 -5.13 14.54 9.23
N ASP A 18 -4.79 13.31 8.86
CA ASP A 18 -5.54 12.12 9.21
C ASP A 18 -4.99 11.49 10.51
N PRO A 19 -5.76 11.47 11.62
CA PRO A 19 -5.32 10.84 12.86
C PRO A 19 -5.07 9.34 12.71
N VAL A 20 -5.78 8.66 11.81
CA VAL A 20 -5.56 7.23 11.50
C VAL A 20 -4.18 7.04 10.89
N TYR A 21 -3.80 7.92 9.94
CA TYR A 21 -2.47 7.90 9.36
C TYR A 21 -1.40 8.16 10.42
N ALA A 22 -1.58 9.17 11.28
CA ALA A 22 -0.59 9.54 12.30
C ALA A 22 -0.35 8.43 13.35
N GLU A 23 -1.40 7.72 13.77
CA GLU A 23 -1.25 6.55 14.64
C GLU A 23 -0.59 5.38 13.93
N TRP A 24 -1.06 5.06 12.73
CA TRP A 24 -0.52 4.00 11.88
C TRP A 24 0.97 4.20 11.58
N ALA A 25 1.37 5.41 11.19
CA ALA A 25 2.74 5.78 10.85
C ALA A 25 3.70 5.53 12.02
N ARG A 26 3.32 5.95 13.23
CA ARG A 26 4.07 5.67 14.46
C ARG A 26 4.18 4.18 14.74
N ALA A 27 3.15 3.38 14.46
CA ALA A 27 3.20 1.93 14.62
C ALA A 27 4.17 1.28 13.62
N ILE A 28 4.17 1.74 12.37
CA ILE A 28 5.10 1.28 11.33
C ILE A 28 6.55 1.60 11.70
N GLU A 29 6.85 2.80 12.21
CA GLU A 29 8.20 3.15 12.68
C GLU A 29 8.70 2.22 13.80
N ARG A 30 7.81 1.81 14.71
CA ARG A 30 8.16 0.83 15.75
C ARG A 30 8.47 -0.54 15.15
N LEU A 31 7.65 -1.00 14.21
CA LEU A 31 7.82 -2.29 13.55
C LEU A 31 9.05 -2.32 12.65
N ALA A 32 9.40 -1.21 12.00
CA ALA A 32 10.55 -1.11 11.11
C ALA A 32 11.89 -1.35 11.81
N ARG A 33 11.96 -1.15 13.13
CA ARG A 33 13.13 -1.47 13.97
C ARG A 33 13.37 -2.97 14.13
N LEU A 34 12.37 -3.80 13.84
CA LEU A 34 12.50 -5.25 13.89
C LEU A 34 13.00 -5.78 12.52
N PRO A 35 14.22 -6.34 12.43
CA PRO A 35 14.82 -6.70 11.14
C PRO A 35 14.10 -7.86 10.44
N ASN A 36 13.33 -8.65 11.17
CA ASN A 36 12.58 -9.81 10.68
C ASN A 36 11.15 -9.47 10.21
N ILE A 37 10.74 -8.20 10.24
CA ILE A 37 9.43 -7.77 9.77
C ILE A 37 9.48 -7.38 8.30
N PHE A 38 8.55 -7.95 7.52
CA PHE A 38 8.28 -7.63 6.12
C PHE A 38 6.86 -7.09 5.98
N MET A 39 6.64 -6.20 5.03
CA MET A 39 5.38 -5.54 4.77
C MET A 39 4.83 -5.90 3.40
N LYS A 40 3.57 -6.35 3.38
CA LYS A 40 2.76 -6.42 2.17
C LYS A 40 2.08 -5.06 1.93
N LEU A 41 2.32 -4.49 0.76
CA LEU A 41 1.84 -3.20 0.31
C LEU A 41 0.59 -3.39 -0.54
N GLY A 42 -0.58 -3.31 0.09
CA GLY A 42 -1.88 -3.51 -0.55
C GLY A 42 -3.02 -3.44 0.46
N GLY A 43 -4.24 -3.75 0.01
CA GLY A 43 -5.44 -3.78 0.84
C GLY A 43 -6.04 -2.43 1.21
N LEU A 44 -5.48 -1.31 0.73
CA LEU A 44 -6.02 0.04 0.97
C LEU A 44 -7.16 0.42 0.00
N ALA A 45 -7.53 -0.43 -0.95
CA ALA A 45 -8.79 -0.27 -1.67
C ALA A 45 -9.96 -1.01 -0.99
N SER A 46 -9.70 -1.70 0.12
CA SER A 46 -10.73 -2.42 0.88
C SER A 46 -11.67 -1.47 1.62
N ILE A 47 -12.96 -1.83 1.63
CA ILE A 47 -13.98 -1.18 2.47
C ILE A 47 -13.64 -1.26 3.97
N VAL A 48 -12.86 -2.25 4.40
CA VAL A 48 -12.39 -2.39 5.80
C VAL A 48 -11.49 -1.22 6.18
N THR A 49 -10.66 -0.78 5.24
CA THR A 49 -9.83 0.41 5.44
C THR A 49 -10.62 1.69 5.22
N GLY A 50 -11.92 1.60 4.89
CA GLY A 50 -12.82 2.73 4.66
C GLY A 50 -12.83 3.27 3.23
N TYR A 51 -12.13 2.65 2.28
CA TYR A 51 -12.13 3.11 0.89
C TYR A 51 -13.52 3.00 0.26
N ASP A 52 -14.01 4.08 -0.32
CA ASP A 52 -15.40 4.21 -0.80
C ASP A 52 -15.53 4.16 -2.33
N GLY A 53 -14.53 3.63 -3.04
CA GLY A 53 -14.54 3.50 -4.51
C GLY A 53 -15.81 2.81 -5.04
N CYS A 54 -16.38 1.87 -4.29
CA CYS A 54 -17.63 1.18 -4.62
C CYS A 54 -18.89 2.07 -4.62
N LYS A 55 -18.84 3.24 -3.96
CA LYS A 55 -19.95 4.21 -3.88
C LYS A 55 -19.86 5.30 -4.95
N ARG A 56 -18.77 5.34 -5.72
CA ARG A 56 -18.56 6.35 -6.77
C ARG A 56 -19.39 6.00 -8.01
N ALA A 57 -19.81 7.02 -8.75
CA ALA A 57 -20.52 6.83 -10.03
C ALA A 57 -19.65 6.11 -11.08
N MET A 58 -18.33 6.30 -11.01
CA MET A 58 -17.33 5.59 -11.80
C MET A 58 -16.27 4.99 -10.88
N PRO A 59 -15.78 3.76 -11.14
CA PRO A 59 -14.68 3.19 -10.38
C PRO A 59 -13.45 4.10 -10.43
N PRO A 60 -12.68 4.19 -9.34
CA PRO A 60 -11.49 5.03 -9.28
C PRO A 60 -10.44 4.59 -10.31
N SER A 61 -9.77 5.57 -10.90
CA SER A 61 -8.60 5.41 -11.74
C SER A 61 -7.33 5.11 -10.91
N SER A 62 -6.27 4.70 -11.59
CA SER A 62 -4.97 4.50 -10.94
C SER A 62 -4.43 5.80 -10.34
N ALA A 63 -4.65 6.93 -11.01
CA ALA A 63 -4.18 8.23 -10.57
C ALA A 63 -4.89 8.69 -9.29
N GLU A 64 -6.21 8.52 -9.22
CA GLU A 64 -6.98 8.83 -8.01
C GLU A 64 -6.55 7.96 -6.83
N PHE A 65 -6.40 6.65 -7.04
CA PHE A 65 -5.91 5.76 -5.97
C PHE A 65 -4.52 6.18 -5.47
N VAL A 66 -3.59 6.52 -6.38
CA VAL A 66 -2.27 7.02 -5.99
C VAL A 66 -2.39 8.31 -5.18
N ALA A 67 -3.16 9.28 -5.65
CA ALA A 67 -3.33 10.56 -4.96
C ALA A 67 -3.93 10.40 -3.54
N GLU A 68 -4.86 9.46 -3.37
CA GLU A 68 -5.55 9.25 -2.11
C GLU A 68 -4.78 8.37 -1.13
N ARG A 69 -3.96 7.43 -1.62
CA ARG A 69 -3.38 6.36 -0.79
C ARG A 69 -1.85 6.32 -0.75
N SER A 70 -1.13 6.99 -1.65
CA SER A 70 0.33 6.82 -1.78
C SER A 70 1.10 7.09 -0.49
N ALA A 71 0.66 8.04 0.34
CA ALA A 71 1.32 8.37 1.60
C ALA A 71 1.55 7.14 2.51
N TYR A 72 0.59 6.21 2.58
CA TYR A 72 0.75 4.97 3.34
C TYR A 72 1.79 4.02 2.72
N PHE A 73 1.88 3.97 1.39
CA PHE A 73 2.90 3.17 0.71
C PHE A 73 4.29 3.79 0.90
N ASP A 74 4.40 5.09 0.68
CA ASP A 74 5.64 5.84 0.76
C ASP A 74 6.23 5.80 2.17
N HIS A 75 5.41 5.99 3.21
CA HIS A 75 5.87 5.90 4.60
C HIS A 75 6.36 4.50 4.97
N ALA A 76 5.63 3.46 4.57
CA ALA A 76 6.05 2.08 4.83
C ALA A 76 7.35 1.73 4.11
N ILE A 77 7.50 2.12 2.83
CA ILE A 77 8.74 1.90 2.07
C ILE A 77 9.88 2.73 2.65
N GLY A 78 9.64 3.98 3.05
CA GLY A 78 10.64 4.84 3.68
C GLY A 78 11.15 4.28 5.01
N CYS A 79 10.27 3.71 5.84
CA CYS A 79 10.66 3.13 7.12
C CYS A 79 11.34 1.76 6.98
N LEU A 80 10.79 0.86 6.16
CA LEU A 80 11.28 -0.52 6.07
C LEU A 80 12.37 -0.71 5.01
N GLY A 81 12.37 0.13 3.98
CA GLY A 81 13.16 -0.05 2.76
C GLY A 81 12.49 -1.01 1.77
N PRO A 82 12.81 -0.89 0.46
CA PRO A 82 12.20 -1.70 -0.60
C PRO A 82 12.47 -3.22 -0.45
N GLU A 83 13.60 -3.59 0.15
CA GLU A 83 13.96 -5.00 0.43
C GLU A 83 13.11 -5.66 1.52
N ARG A 84 12.28 -4.89 2.24
CA ARG A 84 11.35 -5.43 3.24
C ARG A 84 9.88 -5.16 2.89
N CYS A 85 9.62 -4.64 1.70
CA CYS A 85 8.28 -4.35 1.21
C CYS A 85 7.97 -5.10 -0.10
N MET A 86 6.73 -5.54 -0.28
CA MET A 86 6.27 -6.23 -1.50
C MET A 86 4.85 -5.80 -1.86
N PHE A 87 4.59 -5.42 -3.12
CA PHE A 87 3.23 -5.12 -3.58
C PHE A 87 2.36 -6.38 -3.62
N GLU A 88 1.10 -6.21 -3.26
CA GLU A 88 0.09 -7.26 -3.34
C GLU A 88 -1.30 -6.64 -3.51
N SER A 89 -2.21 -7.37 -4.16
CA SER A 89 -3.47 -6.79 -4.61
C SER A 89 -4.61 -6.86 -3.57
N ASN A 90 -4.50 -7.74 -2.57
CA ASN A 90 -5.60 -8.12 -1.68
C ASN A 90 -6.85 -8.59 -2.44
N PHE A 91 -6.70 -9.12 -3.66
CA PHE A 91 -7.81 -9.65 -4.43
C PHE A 91 -8.27 -11.00 -3.87
N PRO A 92 -9.60 -11.27 -3.87
CA PRO A 92 -10.66 -10.47 -4.49
C PRO A 92 -11.28 -9.39 -3.58
N VAL A 93 -10.81 -9.18 -2.34
CA VAL A 93 -11.44 -8.23 -1.40
C VAL A 93 -11.43 -6.80 -1.94
N ASP A 94 -10.31 -6.34 -2.49
CA ASP A 94 -10.19 -4.99 -3.06
C ASP A 94 -11.00 -4.80 -4.36
N SER A 95 -11.48 -5.89 -4.98
CA SER A 95 -12.29 -5.82 -6.22
C SER A 95 -13.63 -5.13 -6.03
N VAL A 96 -14.10 -5.02 -4.79
CA VAL A 96 -15.31 -4.26 -4.44
C VAL A 96 -15.18 -2.80 -4.85
N SER A 97 -13.98 -2.23 -4.77
CA SER A 97 -13.76 -0.78 -4.95
C SER A 97 -12.90 -0.41 -6.15
N ILE A 98 -12.02 -1.29 -6.64
CA ILE A 98 -11.10 -0.97 -7.74
C ILE A 98 -10.83 -2.19 -8.62
N GLY A 99 -10.66 -1.96 -9.93
CA GLY A 99 -10.30 -3.03 -10.86
C GLY A 99 -8.86 -3.50 -10.70
N TYR A 100 -8.60 -4.80 -10.90
CA TYR A 100 -7.28 -5.43 -10.72
C TYR A 100 -6.17 -4.73 -11.53
N ARG A 101 -6.44 -4.47 -12.82
CA ARG A 101 -5.51 -3.79 -13.71
C ARG A 101 -5.22 -2.37 -13.23
N THR A 102 -6.25 -1.66 -12.79
CA THR A 102 -6.16 -0.29 -12.30
C THR A 102 -5.31 -0.22 -11.04
N LEU A 103 -5.52 -1.14 -10.10
CA LEU A 103 -4.71 -1.23 -8.88
C LEU A 103 -3.24 -1.55 -9.18
N TRP A 104 -2.96 -2.54 -10.03
CA TRP A 104 -1.58 -2.85 -10.41
C TRP A 104 -0.89 -1.74 -11.19
N ASN A 105 -1.62 -0.98 -12.00
CA ASN A 105 -1.09 0.22 -12.63
C ASN A 105 -0.73 1.29 -11.59
N ALA A 106 -1.55 1.49 -10.55
CA ALA A 106 -1.22 2.39 -9.45
C ALA A 106 0.07 1.94 -8.71
N PHE A 107 0.22 0.65 -8.42
CA PHE A 107 1.44 0.11 -7.81
C PHE A 107 2.68 0.34 -8.67
N LYS A 108 2.58 0.11 -9.99
CA LYS A 108 3.69 0.40 -10.92
C LYS A 108 4.03 1.90 -10.96
N THR A 109 3.02 2.78 -10.94
CA THR A 109 3.22 4.23 -10.87
C THR A 109 3.97 4.63 -9.61
N MET A 110 3.59 4.11 -8.43
CA MET A 110 4.33 4.38 -7.19
C MET A 110 5.76 3.81 -7.24
N ALA A 111 5.94 2.60 -7.79
CA ALA A 111 7.24 1.97 -7.91
C ALA A 111 8.20 2.71 -8.87
N MET A 112 7.69 3.54 -9.79
CA MET A 112 8.50 4.33 -10.71
C MET A 112 9.32 5.43 -10.03
N ALA A 113 8.93 5.87 -8.83
CA ALA A 113 9.70 6.84 -8.04
C ALA A 113 11.04 6.27 -7.54
N TYR A 114 11.21 4.95 -7.58
CA TYR A 114 12.40 4.26 -7.09
C TYR A 114 13.32 3.79 -8.23
N ASP A 115 14.60 3.60 -7.93
CA ASP A 115 15.58 3.05 -8.87
C ASP A 115 15.24 1.62 -9.34
N GLY A 116 16.00 1.13 -10.33
CA GLY A 116 15.73 -0.18 -10.93
C GLY A 116 15.79 -1.35 -9.94
N SER A 117 16.72 -1.34 -8.98
CA SER A 117 16.85 -2.39 -7.96
C SER A 117 15.68 -2.38 -6.99
N ALA A 118 15.41 -1.22 -6.39
CA ALA A 118 14.32 -1.03 -5.44
C ALA A 118 12.95 -1.35 -6.08
N ARG A 119 12.74 -0.90 -7.31
CA ARG A 119 11.52 -1.21 -8.08
C ARG A 119 11.34 -2.71 -8.31
N ARG A 120 12.41 -3.43 -8.68
CA ARG A 120 12.37 -4.89 -8.83
C ARG A 120 12.10 -5.59 -7.50
N ALA A 121 12.69 -5.12 -6.40
CA ALA A 121 12.45 -5.65 -5.06
C ALA A 121 10.97 -5.53 -4.67
N LEU A 122 10.39 -4.33 -4.82
CA LEU A 122 9.00 -4.03 -4.50
C LEU A 122 7.99 -4.84 -5.33
N LEU A 123 8.23 -4.97 -6.64
CA LEU A 123 7.29 -5.62 -7.56
C LEU A 123 7.36 -7.15 -7.52
N ALA A 124 8.50 -7.74 -7.16
CA ALA A 124 8.67 -9.19 -7.12
C ALA A 124 9.80 -9.69 -6.22
N GLY A 125 10.96 -9.03 -6.22
CA GLY A 125 12.20 -9.53 -5.63
C GLY A 125 12.09 -9.86 -4.14
N THR A 126 11.44 -9.00 -3.36
CA THR A 126 11.24 -9.23 -1.92
C THR A 126 10.35 -10.45 -1.68
N ALA A 127 9.25 -10.59 -2.43
CA ALA A 127 8.38 -11.75 -2.33
C ALA A 127 9.11 -13.05 -2.70
N ARG A 128 9.88 -13.04 -3.80
CA ARG A 128 10.68 -14.19 -4.25
C ARG A 128 11.68 -14.66 -3.19
N ARG A 129 12.40 -13.73 -2.58
CA ARG A 129 13.37 -14.05 -1.51
C ARG A 129 12.69 -14.56 -0.24
N VAL A 130 11.61 -13.92 0.20
CA VAL A 130 10.90 -14.27 1.44
C VAL A 130 10.17 -15.61 1.31
N TYR A 131 9.48 -15.84 0.19
CA TYR A 131 8.69 -17.05 -0.03
C TYR A 131 9.43 -18.17 -0.75
N ARG A 132 10.66 -17.93 -1.22
CA ARG A 132 11.52 -18.90 -1.93
C ARG A 132 10.89 -19.40 -3.24
N ILE A 133 10.52 -18.47 -4.11
CA ILE A 133 9.88 -18.71 -5.43
C ILE A 133 10.63 -18.08 -6.61
#